data_AF-A0A246JNM6-F1
#
_entry.id   AF-A0A246JNM6-F1
#
_cell.length_a   1.000
_cell.length_b   1.000
_cell.length_c   1.000
_cell.angle_alpha   90.00
_cell.angle_beta   90.00
_cell.angle_gamma   90.00
#
_symmetry.space_group_name_H-M   'P 1'
#
loop_
_entity.id
_entity.type
_entity.pdbx_description
1 polymer ?
#
loop_
_entity_poly.entity_id
_entity_poly.type
_entity_poly.pdbx_seq_one_letter_code
_entity_poly.pdbx_strand_id
1 'polypeptide(L)'
;MVKPSPLDNHDTAKVAWTRYRRLMRGMALVSLGAVILALGWLRLSMGAALTLHMMIATAAGVGLSVMLGAALMGLVFLSSGSGHDEAIEDPFEDDPDLKP
;
A
#
# COMPACT_ATOMS: atom_id res chain seq x y z
N MET A 1 32.45 4.41 1.79
CA MET A 1 31.68 5.17 0.77
C MET A 1 30.28 4.60 0.81
N VAL A 2 29.22 5.42 0.84
CA VAL A 2 27.84 4.90 0.95
C VAL A 2 27.53 4.04 -0.27
N LYS A 3 27.19 2.74 -0.06
CA LYS A 3 26.75 1.85 -1.13
C LYS A 3 25.46 2.41 -1.76
N PRO A 4 25.32 2.41 -3.10
CA PRO A 4 24.11 2.91 -3.77
C PRO A 4 22.87 2.17 -3.28
N SER A 5 21.74 2.89 -3.12
CA SER A 5 20.49 2.28 -2.69
C SER A 5 20.01 1.29 -3.77
N PRO A 6 19.54 0.09 -3.42
CA PRO A 6 18.92 -0.83 -4.38
C PRO A 6 17.74 -0.23 -5.17
N LEU A 7 17.16 0.89 -4.70
CA LEU A 7 16.13 1.66 -5.40
C LEU A 7 16.67 2.58 -6.50
N ASP A 8 17.96 2.92 -6.49
CA ASP A 8 18.63 3.68 -7.56
C ASP A 8 18.83 2.80 -8.82
N ASN A 9 18.77 1.48 -8.63
CA ASN A 9 18.72 0.52 -9.73
C ASN A 9 17.30 0.47 -10.33
N HIS A 10 17.19 1.04 -11.52
CA HIS A 10 15.94 1.24 -12.24
C HIS A 10 15.11 -0.04 -12.46
N ASP A 11 15.75 -1.22 -12.48
CA ASP A 11 15.07 -2.50 -12.67
C ASP A 11 14.47 -3.07 -11.37
N THR A 12 15.13 -2.89 -10.23
CA THR A 12 14.61 -3.30 -8.92
C THR A 12 13.36 -2.48 -8.55
N ALA A 13 13.39 -1.17 -8.79
CA ALA A 13 12.27 -0.26 -8.54
C ALA A 13 11.02 -0.63 -9.37
N LYS A 14 11.20 -1.01 -10.65
CA LYS A 14 10.09 -1.44 -11.53
C LYS A 14 9.38 -2.69 -11.01
N VAL A 15 10.13 -3.68 -10.54
CA VAL A 15 9.58 -4.94 -10.02
C VAL A 15 8.77 -4.67 -8.75
N ALA A 16 9.30 -3.84 -7.85
CA ALA A 16 8.61 -3.46 -6.61
C ALA A 16 7.31 -2.67 -6.89
N TRP A 17 7.36 -1.71 -7.82
CA TRP A 17 6.19 -0.94 -8.25
C TRP A 17 5.09 -1.80 -8.89
N THR A 18 5.47 -2.79 -9.70
CA THR A 18 4.52 -3.71 -10.34
C THR A 18 3.75 -4.54 -9.31
N ARG A 19 4.44 -4.99 -8.26
CA ARG A 19 3.82 -5.72 -7.14
C ARG A 19 2.85 -4.84 -6.36
N TYR A 20 3.27 -3.62 -6.01
CA TYR A 20 2.41 -2.64 -5.34
C TYR A 20 1.13 -2.37 -6.15
N ARG A 21 1.25 -2.15 -7.47
CA ARG A 21 0.09 -1.87 -8.32
C ARG A 21 -0.86 -3.06 -8.45
N ARG A 22 -0.35 -4.29 -8.42
CA ARG A 22 -1.17 -5.52 -8.38
C ARG A 22 -1.95 -5.62 -7.07
N LEU A 23 -1.31 -5.32 -5.93
CA LEU A 23 -1.98 -5.28 -4.63
C LEU A 23 -3.08 -4.20 -4.60
N MET A 24 -2.77 -2.98 -5.06
CA MET A 24 -3.72 -1.88 -5.11
C MET A 24 -4.95 -2.18 -5.96
N ARG A 25 -4.81 -2.94 -7.06
CA ARG A 25 -5.96 -3.43 -7.84
C ARG A 25 -6.86 -4.37 -7.03
N GLY A 26 -6.29 -5.28 -6.24
CA GLY A 26 -7.05 -6.13 -5.34
C GLY A 26 -7.78 -5.31 -4.27
N MET A 27 -7.10 -4.33 -3.68
CA MET A 27 -7.67 -3.43 -2.68
C MET A 27 -8.76 -2.51 -3.27
N ALA A 28 -8.71 -2.19 -4.56
CA ALA A 28 -9.77 -1.47 -5.24
C ALA A 28 -11.08 -2.29 -5.32
N LEU A 29 -10.98 -3.62 -5.52
CA LEU A 29 -12.15 -4.50 -5.47
C LEU A 29 -12.73 -4.59 -4.05
N VAL A 30 -11.88 -4.67 -3.04
CA VAL A 30 -12.31 -4.65 -1.63
C VAL A 30 -12.99 -3.33 -1.28
N SER A 31 -12.40 -2.20 -1.70
CA SER A 31 -12.98 -0.86 -1.54
C SER A 31 -14.34 -0.74 -2.23
N LEU A 32 -14.47 -1.23 -3.46
CA LEU A 32 -15.74 -1.28 -4.16
C LEU A 32 -16.78 -2.12 -3.40
N GLY A 33 -16.38 -3.28 -2.89
CA GLY A 33 -17.23 -4.11 -2.03
C GLY A 33 -17.69 -3.38 -0.77
N ALA A 34 -16.80 -2.66 -0.11
CA ALA A 34 -17.12 -1.84 1.06
C ALA A 34 -18.13 -0.72 0.73
N VAL A 35 -17.97 -0.05 -0.41
CA VAL A 35 -18.91 0.97 -0.90
C VAL A 35 -20.30 0.35 -1.17
N ILE A 36 -20.36 -0.80 -1.85
CA ILE A 36 -21.62 -1.49 -2.14
C ILE A 36 -22.31 -1.90 -0.82
N LEU A 37 -21.56 -2.44 0.14
CA LEU A 37 -22.09 -2.82 1.45
C LEU A 37 -22.60 -1.61 2.23
N ALA A 38 -21.85 -0.50 2.25
CA ALA A 38 -22.26 0.73 2.93
C ALA A 38 -23.54 1.31 2.32
N LEU A 39 -23.61 1.41 0.99
CA LEU A 39 -24.80 1.90 0.29
C LEU A 39 -26.00 0.94 0.46
N GLY A 40 -25.75 -0.37 0.40
CA GLY A 40 -26.77 -1.39 0.63
C GLY A 40 -27.37 -1.30 2.03
N TRP A 41 -26.51 -1.16 3.05
CA TRP A 41 -26.93 -0.94 4.43
C TRP A 41 -27.76 0.34 4.57
N LEU A 42 -27.27 1.44 4.00
CA LEU A 42 -27.95 2.74 4.03
C LEU A 42 -29.32 2.69 3.33
N ARG A 43 -29.44 1.92 2.24
CA ARG A 43 -30.70 1.72 1.51
C ARG A 43 -31.71 0.94 2.32
N LEU A 44 -31.26 -0.05 3.10
CA LEU A 44 -32.12 -0.83 4.00
C LEU A 44 -32.55 0.00 5.21
N SER A 45 -31.67 0.85 5.75
CA SER A 45 -31.97 1.65 6.95
C SER A 45 -32.83 2.89 6.67
N MET A 46 -32.59 3.60 5.56
CA MET A 46 -33.27 4.87 5.25
C MET A 46 -34.35 4.76 4.17
N GLY A 47 -34.47 3.62 3.48
CA GLY A 47 -35.49 3.43 2.45
C GLY A 47 -35.33 4.43 1.29
N ALA A 48 -36.39 5.18 1.00
CA ALA A 48 -36.46 6.15 -0.11
C ALA A 48 -35.86 7.53 0.19
N ALA A 49 -35.40 7.79 1.42
CA ALA A 49 -34.78 9.07 1.80
C ALA A 49 -33.31 9.21 1.34
N LEU A 50 -32.79 8.24 0.57
CA LEU A 50 -31.45 8.28 0.01
C LEU A 50 -31.34 9.31 -1.10
N THR A 51 -30.82 10.48 -0.77
CA THR A 51 -30.50 11.53 -1.74
C THR A 51 -29.22 11.21 -2.52
N LEU A 52 -29.12 11.75 -3.73
CA LEU A 52 -27.94 11.56 -4.60
C LEU A 52 -26.64 12.03 -3.92
N HIS A 53 -26.70 13.15 -3.19
CA HIS A 53 -25.56 13.70 -2.44
C HIS A 53 -25.04 12.71 -1.38
N MET A 54 -25.94 12.06 -0.64
CA MET A 54 -25.57 11.03 0.35
C MET A 54 -24.89 9.83 -0.30
N MET A 55 -25.39 9.38 -1.45
CA MET A 55 -24.78 8.26 -2.17
C MET A 55 -23.36 8.59 -2.63
N ILE A 56 -23.16 9.76 -3.24
CA ILE A 56 -21.84 10.20 -3.70
C ILE A 56 -20.90 10.42 -2.50
N ALA A 57 -21.36 11.09 -1.45
CA ALA A 57 -20.56 11.35 -0.26
C ALA A 57 -20.15 10.06 0.45
N THR A 58 -21.06 9.08 0.55
CA THR A 58 -20.77 7.77 1.18
C THR A 58 -19.80 6.97 0.32
N ALA A 59 -20.02 6.90 -1.00
CA ALA A 59 -19.14 6.19 -1.91
C ALA A 59 -17.73 6.80 -1.93
N ALA A 60 -17.63 8.13 -2.00
CA ALA A 60 -16.36 8.83 -1.95
C ALA A 60 -15.68 8.66 -0.59
N GLY A 61 -16.40 8.87 0.52
CA GLY A 61 -15.86 8.72 1.86
C GLY A 61 -15.33 7.32 2.13
N VAL A 62 -16.18 6.30 1.99
CA VAL A 62 -15.80 4.90 2.23
C VAL A 62 -14.71 4.46 1.24
N GLY A 63 -14.91 4.73 -0.05
CA GLY A 63 -14.00 4.30 -1.09
C GLY A 63 -12.61 4.88 -0.94
N LEU A 64 -12.52 6.21 -0.73
CA LEU A 64 -11.25 6.91 -0.55
C LEU A 64 -10.58 6.52 0.76
N SER A 65 -11.30 6.38 1.88
CA SER A 65 -10.71 5.98 3.15
C SER A 65 -10.10 4.59 3.08
N VAL A 66 -10.80 3.61 2.51
CA VAL A 66 -10.27 2.24 2.35
C VAL A 66 -9.06 2.23 1.41
N MET A 67 -9.14 2.96 0.29
CA MET A 67 -8.04 3.02 -0.66
C MET A 67 -6.82 3.75 -0.12
N LEU A 68 -7.03 4.83 0.63
CA LEU A 68 -5.96 5.55 1.31
C LEU A 68 -5.29 4.66 2.35
N GLY A 69 -6.06 3.99 3.21
CA GLY A 69 -5.51 3.04 4.18
C GLY A 69 -4.69 1.93 3.52
N ALA A 70 -5.20 1.34 2.44
CA ALA A 70 -4.49 0.32 1.68
C ALA A 70 -3.22 0.86 0.99
N ALA A 71 -3.26 2.08 0.45
CA ALA A 71 -2.10 2.74 -0.15
C ALA A 71 -1.01 2.97 0.88
N LEU A 72 -1.37 3.52 2.05
CA LEU A 72 -0.44 3.76 3.15
C LEU A 72 0.19 2.47 3.64
N MET A 73 -0.61 1.43 3.89
CA MET A 73 -0.09 0.11 4.27
C MET A 73 0.85 -0.45 3.20
N GLY A 74 0.49 -0.36 1.92
CA GLY A 74 1.33 -0.83 0.82
C GLY A 74 2.64 -0.05 0.69
N LEU A 75 2.64 1.25 0.95
CA LEU A 75 3.85 2.08 1.00
C LEU A 75 4.76 1.68 2.16
N VAL A 76 4.21 1.36 3.35
CA VAL A 76 4.98 0.85 4.49
C VAL A 76 5.67 -0.48 4.15
N PHE A 77 4.97 -1.39 3.47
CA PHE A 77 5.58 -2.64 2.98
C PHE A 77 6.67 -2.41 1.95
N LEU A 78 6.48 -1.46 1.03
CA LEU A 78 7.49 -1.11 0.05
C LEU A 78 8.72 -0.47 0.74
N SER A 79 8.51 0.35 1.75
CA SER A 79 9.59 0.99 2.53
C SER A 79 10.47 -0.07 3.20
N SER A 80 9.86 -1.03 3.89
CA SER A 80 10.59 -2.12 4.57
C SER A 80 11.24 -3.12 3.60
N GLY A 81 10.56 -3.47 2.50
CA GLY A 81 11.06 -4.44 1.52
C GLY A 81 12.03 -3.89 0.46
N SER A 82 12.41 -2.61 0.53
CA SER A 82 13.26 -1.94 -0.48
C SER A 82 14.77 -2.21 -0.34
N GLY A 83 15.18 -3.03 0.64
CA GLY A 83 16.58 -3.39 0.86
C GLY A 83 17.39 -2.33 1.62
N HIS A 84 16.72 -1.43 2.36
CA HIS A 84 17.42 -0.46 3.22
C HIS A 84 18.21 -1.16 4.34
N ASP A 85 17.68 -2.24 4.90
CA ASP A 85 18.31 -3.01 5.97
C ASP A 85 19.34 -4.02 5.44
N GLU A 86 19.22 -4.43 4.18
CA GLU A 86 20.17 -5.32 3.48
C GLU A 86 21.37 -4.56 2.91
N ALA A 87 21.29 -3.23 2.82
CA ALA A 87 22.39 -2.34 2.43
C ALA A 87 23.28 -1.92 3.62
N ILE A 88 23.08 -2.51 4.81
CA ILE A 88 24.02 -2.36 5.92
C ILE A 88 25.25 -3.19 5.59
N GLU A 89 26.28 -2.50 5.13
CA GLU A 89 27.62 -3.04 4.97
C GLU A 89 28.14 -3.46 6.35
N ASP A 90 28.44 -4.76 6.54
CA ASP A 90 28.99 -5.26 7.81
C ASP A 90 30.38 -4.64 8.00
N PRO A 91 30.59 -3.78 9.01
CA PRO A 91 31.87 -3.11 9.23
C PRO A 91 33.02 -4.08 9.54
N PHE A 92 32.70 -5.34 9.87
CA PHE A 92 33.66 -6.36 10.30
C PHE A 92 33.89 -7.45 9.23
N GLU A 93 33.30 -7.34 8.04
CA GLU A 93 33.45 -8.36 6.97
C GLU A 93 34.93 -8.58 6.57
N ASP A 94 35.75 -7.54 6.72
CA ASP A 94 37.19 -7.53 6.43
C ASP A 94 38.09 -7.58 7.68
N ASP A 95 37.55 -7.77 8.89
CA ASP A 95 38.36 -7.81 10.13
C ASP A 95 39.09 -9.17 10.25
N PRO A 96 40.43 -9.21 10.12
CA PRO A 96 41.20 -10.44 10.20
C PRO A 96 41.26 -11.02 11.62
N ASP A 97 40.91 -10.25 12.66
CA ASP A 97 40.97 -10.65 14.07
C ASP A 97 39.69 -11.39 14.54
N LEU A 98 38.65 -11.41 13.70
CA LEU A 98 37.34 -12.05 13.95
C LEU A 98 37.13 -13.36 13.16
N LYS A 99 38.12 -13.83 12.38
CA LYS A 99 38.07 -15.13 11.69
C LYS A 99 38.55 -16.26 12.63
N PRO A 100 37.79 -17.36 12.79
CA PRO A 100 38.18 -18.49 13.65
C PRO A 100 39.38 -19.28 13.10
#